data_AF-A0A1B9JV24-F1
#
_entry.id   AF-A0A1B9JV24-F1
#
_cell.length_a   1.000
_cell.length_b   1.000
_cell.length_c   1.000
_cell.angle_alpha   90.00
_cell.angle_beta   90.00
_cell.angle_gamma   90.00
#
_symmetry.space_group_name_H-M   'P 1'
#
loop_
_entity.id
_entity.type
_entity.pdbx_description
1 polymer ?
#
loop_
_entity_poly.entity_id
_entity_poly.type
_entity_poly.pdbx_seq_one_letter_code
_entity_poly.pdbx_strand_id
1 'polypeptide(L)'
;MSQSFKSPRWMRDLNRYLNSKPQFVLSGNIHDRQQSKIDTDTIISETLVLSIYRILKNAKFNHVLLWNSDSGFEEIQTPDLPAIESDILFKRLRLNAVHKKDSAKINHLSNTLDQLVSYDEQPVALIIDYESHLSKNRHNMSFSEHQLFARSLALSQLEYPKPRGSSDQLCINTIIWLVEKESNLPDWLLINNPKIRHIPVTTSSYASRKTINDE
;
A
#
# COMPACT_ATOMS: atom_id res chain seq x y z
N MET A 1 20.19 -5.26 -29.50
CA MET A 1 19.19 -6.15 -28.86
C MET A 1 18.57 -5.40 -27.71
N SER A 2 17.39 -4.80 -27.92
CA SER A 2 16.66 -4.05 -26.91
C SER A 2 16.23 -5.01 -25.80
N GLN A 3 16.81 -4.88 -24.60
CA GLN A 3 16.33 -5.67 -23.46
C GLN A 3 14.89 -5.24 -23.18
N SER A 4 13.94 -6.13 -23.47
CA SER A 4 12.53 -5.93 -23.15
C SER A 4 12.38 -5.74 -21.64
N PHE A 5 11.74 -4.65 -21.21
CA PHE A 5 11.43 -4.40 -19.80
C PHE A 5 10.66 -5.58 -19.21
N LYS A 6 11.29 -6.29 -18.28
CA LYS A 6 10.65 -7.38 -17.54
C LYS A 6 10.23 -6.86 -16.18
N SER A 7 8.92 -6.71 -15.99
CA SER A 7 8.35 -6.31 -14.71
C SER A 7 8.88 -7.18 -13.57
N PRO A 8 9.40 -6.57 -12.48
CA PRO A 8 9.84 -7.27 -11.28
C PRO A 8 8.80 -8.25 -10.75
N ARG A 9 9.26 -9.33 -10.11
CA ARG A 9 8.37 -10.37 -9.58
C ARG A 9 7.30 -9.79 -8.64
N TRP A 10 7.70 -8.89 -7.75
CA TRP A 10 6.80 -8.29 -6.76
C TRP A 10 5.65 -7.52 -7.41
N MET A 11 5.90 -6.79 -8.51
CA MET A 11 4.87 -6.04 -9.23
C MET A 11 3.82 -6.98 -9.83
N ARG A 12 4.28 -8.06 -10.46
CA ARG A 12 3.39 -9.07 -11.05
C ARG A 12 2.57 -9.80 -9.99
N ASP A 13 3.19 -10.11 -8.85
CA ASP A 13 2.54 -10.78 -7.73
C ASP A 13 1.48 -9.86 -7.12
N LEU A 14 1.77 -8.57 -6.91
CA LEU A 14 0.80 -7.58 -6.44
C LEU A 14 -0.40 -7.52 -7.39
N ASN A 15 -0.15 -7.21 -8.66
CA ASN A 15 -1.20 -7.08 -9.67
C ASN A 15 -2.08 -8.35 -9.81
N ARG A 16 -1.47 -9.54 -9.70
CA ARG A 16 -2.19 -10.82 -9.77
C ARG A 16 -3.22 -10.98 -8.66
N TYR A 17 -2.91 -10.49 -7.46
CA TYR A 17 -3.69 -10.79 -6.27
C TYR A 17 -4.62 -9.65 -5.83
N LEU A 18 -4.52 -8.44 -6.40
CA LEU A 18 -5.33 -7.25 -6.03
C LEU A 18 -6.84 -7.55 -5.90
N ASN A 19 -7.41 -8.34 -6.81
CA ASN A 19 -8.85 -8.64 -6.80
C ASN A 19 -9.23 -9.84 -5.91
N SER A 20 -8.27 -10.43 -5.21
CA SER A 20 -8.47 -11.68 -4.43
C SER A 20 -8.01 -11.58 -2.98
N LYS A 21 -7.18 -10.58 -2.65
CA LYS A 21 -6.62 -10.38 -1.32
C LYS A 21 -6.92 -8.94 -0.88
N PRO A 22 -7.59 -8.75 0.26
CA PRO A 22 -7.81 -7.40 0.80
C PRO A 22 -6.54 -6.73 1.31
N GLN A 23 -5.53 -7.53 1.66
CA GLN A 23 -4.34 -7.02 2.34
C GLN A 23 -3.06 -7.59 1.80
N PHE A 24 -2.04 -6.74 1.77
CA PHE A 24 -0.70 -7.06 1.29
C PHE A 24 0.35 -6.62 2.29
N VAL A 25 1.43 -7.39 2.39
CA VAL A 25 2.63 -7.01 3.15
C VAL A 25 3.79 -7.06 2.19
N LEU A 26 4.34 -5.90 1.87
CA LEU A 26 5.55 -5.76 1.07
C LEU A 26 6.73 -5.56 2.01
N SER A 27 7.72 -6.44 1.91
CA SER A 27 8.90 -6.35 2.78
C SER A 27 10.22 -6.51 2.07
N GLY A 28 11.29 -5.95 2.64
CA GLY A 28 12.64 -5.99 2.09
C GLY A 28 13.12 -4.60 1.69
N ASN A 29 13.55 -4.43 0.44
CA ASN A 29 14.15 -3.18 -0.03
C ASN A 29 13.09 -2.15 -0.42
N ILE A 30 12.29 -1.71 0.56
CA ILE A 30 11.18 -0.80 0.33
C ILE A 30 11.61 0.64 0.01
N HIS A 31 12.83 1.02 0.41
CA HIS A 31 13.41 2.33 0.15
C HIS A 31 14.21 2.40 -1.17
N ASP A 32 14.45 1.25 -1.82
CA ASP A 32 15.15 1.21 -3.10
C ASP A 32 14.27 1.73 -4.23
N ARG A 33 14.89 2.45 -5.17
CA ARG A 33 14.20 2.88 -6.40
C ARG A 33 13.86 1.67 -7.28
N GLN A 34 12.66 1.71 -7.83
CA GLN A 34 12.08 0.69 -8.69
C GLN A 34 11.98 1.20 -10.12
N GLN A 35 12.05 0.28 -11.08
CA GLN A 35 11.80 0.61 -12.48
C GLN A 35 10.33 0.43 -12.80
N SER A 36 9.71 1.50 -13.27
CA SER A 36 8.31 1.49 -13.72
C SER A 36 8.20 1.93 -15.15
N LYS A 37 7.29 1.27 -15.86
CA LYS A 37 6.92 1.63 -17.23
C LYS A 37 5.74 2.59 -17.18
N ILE A 38 5.93 3.83 -17.63
CA ILE A 38 4.84 4.83 -17.71
C ILE A 38 4.05 4.64 -19.00
N ASP A 39 4.76 4.44 -20.12
CA ASP A 39 4.19 4.26 -21.45
C ASP A 39 5.00 3.21 -22.23
N THR A 40 4.57 2.89 -23.45
CA THR A 40 5.16 1.87 -24.33
C THR A 40 6.67 1.95 -24.48
N ASP A 41 7.26 3.15 -24.46
CA ASP A 41 8.70 3.37 -24.67
C ASP A 41 9.45 4.00 -23.47
N THR A 42 8.74 4.45 -22.43
CA THR A 42 9.36 5.19 -21.31
C THR A 42 9.42 4.35 -20.04
N ILE A 43 10.64 4.09 -19.58
CA ILE A 43 10.94 3.45 -18.29
C ILE A 43 11.55 4.52 -17.39
N ILE A 44 11.01 4.68 -16.18
CA ILE A 44 11.55 5.60 -15.17
C ILE A 44 12.04 4.86 -13.93
N SER A 45 12.90 5.53 -13.19
CA SER A 45 13.31 5.13 -11.83
C SER A 45 12.52 5.96 -10.81
N GLU A 46 11.75 5.31 -9.94
CA GLU A 46 10.88 5.97 -8.94
C GLU A 46 10.88 5.23 -7.61
N THR A 47 10.22 5.77 -6.60
CA THR A 47 10.08 5.10 -5.29
C THR A 47 9.13 3.90 -5.37
N LEU A 48 9.25 2.95 -4.45
CA LEU A 48 8.32 1.82 -4.36
C LEU A 48 6.86 2.28 -4.25
N VAL A 49 6.59 3.32 -3.45
CA VAL A 49 5.26 3.91 -3.26
C VAL A 49 4.65 4.36 -4.59
N LEU A 50 5.42 5.06 -5.43
CA LEU A 50 4.95 5.50 -6.75
C LEU A 50 4.72 4.32 -7.71
N SER A 51 5.54 3.28 -7.62
CA SER A 51 5.33 2.07 -8.42
C SER A 51 4.07 1.32 -8.03
N ILE A 52 3.79 1.22 -6.73
CA ILE A 52 2.53 0.66 -6.22
C ILE A 52 1.35 1.53 -6.67
N TYR A 53 1.47 2.85 -6.55
CA TYR A 53 0.46 3.80 -7.01
C TYR A 53 0.06 3.57 -8.46
N ARG A 54 1.04 3.47 -9.37
CA ARG A 54 0.80 3.19 -10.80
C ARG A 54 0.09 1.86 -11.03
N ILE A 55 0.49 0.81 -10.31
CA ILE A 55 -0.17 -0.50 -10.38
C ILE A 55 -1.64 -0.39 -9.97
N LEU A 56 -1.93 0.34 -8.88
CA LEU A 56 -3.28 0.56 -8.38
C LEU A 56 -4.12 1.41 -9.34
N LYS A 57 -3.57 2.49 -9.90
CA LYS A 57 -4.26 3.30 -10.91
C LYS A 57 -4.59 2.48 -12.16
N ASN A 58 -3.66 1.64 -12.63
CA ASN A 58 -3.90 0.72 -13.73
C ASN A 58 -4.98 -0.32 -13.41
N ALA A 59 -5.05 -0.77 -12.15
CA ALA A 59 -6.10 -1.63 -11.62
C ALA A 59 -7.41 -0.88 -11.30
N LYS A 60 -7.55 0.37 -11.76
CA LYS A 60 -8.77 1.21 -11.63
C LYS A 60 -9.12 1.60 -10.19
N PHE A 61 -8.13 1.69 -9.30
CA PHE A 61 -8.33 2.38 -8.04
C PHE A 61 -8.44 3.89 -8.28
N ASN A 62 -9.52 4.49 -7.80
CA ASN A 62 -9.74 5.93 -7.93
C ASN A 62 -8.85 6.68 -6.95
N HIS A 63 -8.81 6.19 -5.71
CA HIS A 63 -8.10 6.82 -4.61
C HIS A 63 -6.99 5.91 -4.10
N VAL A 64 -5.82 6.50 -3.87
CA VAL A 64 -4.69 5.82 -3.23
C VAL A 64 -4.12 6.73 -2.17
N LEU A 65 -4.37 6.34 -0.93
CA LEU A 65 -3.88 7.03 0.25
C LEU A 65 -2.52 6.47 0.64
N LEU A 66 -1.64 7.36 1.10
CA LEU A 66 -0.42 7.04 1.82
C LEU A 66 -0.63 7.44 3.28
N TRP A 67 -0.23 6.57 4.19
CA TRP A 67 -0.04 6.91 5.59
C TRP A 67 1.42 6.67 5.99
N ASN A 68 2.03 7.63 6.68
CA ASN A 68 3.29 7.44 7.38
C ASN A 68 3.22 8.12 8.77
N SER A 69 4.20 7.84 9.64
CA SER A 69 4.23 8.38 11.00
C SER A 69 4.43 9.89 11.06
N ASP A 70 5.05 10.47 10.05
CA ASP A 70 5.58 11.84 10.08
C ASP A 70 4.53 12.83 9.59
N SER A 71 3.96 12.60 8.41
CA SER A 71 2.98 13.45 7.75
C SER A 71 1.53 12.97 7.92
N GLY A 72 1.31 11.73 8.37
CA GLY A 72 -0.04 11.19 8.52
C GLY A 72 -0.63 10.77 7.16
N PHE A 73 -1.88 11.13 6.89
CA PHE A 73 -2.58 10.75 5.65
C PHE A 73 -2.39 11.75 4.52
N GLU A 74 -2.01 11.24 3.36
CA GLU A 74 -1.88 11.99 2.11
C GLU A 74 -2.52 11.20 0.96
N GLU A 75 -3.03 11.89 -0.07
CA GLU A 75 -3.38 11.21 -1.33
C GLU A 75 -2.24 11.32 -2.32
N ILE A 76 -1.83 10.17 -2.86
CA ILE A 76 -0.75 10.12 -3.85
C ILE A 76 -1.30 10.64 -5.18
N GLN A 77 -0.53 11.53 -5.80
CA GLN A 77 -0.78 12.05 -7.13
C GLN A 77 0.53 12.29 -7.86
N THR A 78 0.51 12.11 -9.19
CA THR A 78 1.60 12.51 -10.07
C THR A 78 1.05 13.40 -11.19
N PRO A 79 1.88 14.23 -11.85
CA PRO A 79 1.39 15.09 -12.93
C PRO A 79 0.67 14.33 -14.06
N ASP A 80 1.08 13.09 -14.32
CA ASP A 80 0.50 12.20 -15.34
C ASP A 80 -0.70 11.38 -14.83
N LEU A 81 -0.83 11.21 -13.52
CA LEU A 81 -1.93 10.50 -12.86
C LEU A 81 -2.39 11.32 -11.66
N PRO A 82 -3.22 12.36 -11.88
CA PRO A 82 -3.72 13.19 -10.80
C PRO A 82 -4.72 12.43 -9.93
N ALA A 83 -4.76 12.77 -8.65
CA ALA A 83 -5.87 12.40 -7.78
C ALA A 83 -7.10 13.25 -8.16
N ILE A 84 -8.27 12.62 -8.11
CA ILE A 84 -9.54 13.27 -8.46
C ILE A 84 -10.41 13.23 -7.20
N GLU A 85 -11.06 14.34 -6.87
CA GLU A 85 -12.02 14.44 -5.74
C GLU A 85 -11.43 14.14 -4.34
N SER A 86 -10.13 14.40 -4.14
CA SER A 86 -9.41 14.20 -2.88
C SER A 86 -10.10 14.81 -1.67
N ASP A 87 -10.59 16.05 -1.79
CA ASP A 87 -11.26 16.74 -0.69
C ASP A 87 -12.53 16.04 -0.21
N ILE A 88 -13.24 15.37 -1.12
CA ILE A 88 -14.46 14.62 -0.81
C ILE A 88 -14.08 13.37 -0.02
N LEU A 89 -13.08 12.62 -0.51
CA LEU A 89 -12.57 11.43 0.17
C LEU A 89 -12.07 11.76 1.58
N PHE A 90 -11.27 12.81 1.74
CA PHE A 90 -10.70 13.22 3.03
C PHE A 90 -11.78 13.56 4.05
N LYS A 91 -12.87 14.20 3.61
CA LYS A 91 -14.04 14.47 4.45
C LYS A 91 -14.80 13.19 4.80
N ARG A 92 -15.02 12.29 3.84
CA ARG A 92 -15.73 11.01 4.04
C ARG A 92 -15.00 10.11 5.02
N LEU A 93 -13.68 9.98 4.86
CA LEU A 93 -12.81 9.16 5.69
C LEU A 93 -12.24 9.92 6.91
N ARG A 94 -12.72 11.13 7.17
CA ARG A 94 -12.35 11.95 8.36
C ARG A 94 -10.82 12.04 8.57
N LEU A 95 -10.07 12.28 7.49
CA LEU A 95 -8.59 12.23 7.50
C LEU A 95 -7.94 13.53 7.97
N ASN A 96 -8.69 14.63 8.09
CA ASN A 96 -8.17 15.97 8.38
C ASN A 96 -7.69 16.17 9.84
N ALA A 97 -7.69 15.14 10.68
CA ALA A 97 -7.28 15.28 12.07
C ALA A 97 -5.75 15.25 12.21
N VAL A 98 -5.18 16.31 12.80
CA VAL A 98 -3.74 16.39 13.09
C VAL A 98 -3.48 15.97 14.54
N HIS A 99 -2.69 14.92 14.71
CA HIS A 99 -2.35 14.37 16.02
C HIS A 99 -0.87 14.53 16.34
N LYS A 100 -0.55 15.05 17.53
CA LYS A 100 0.84 15.23 17.99
C LYS A 100 1.46 13.99 18.65
N LYS A 101 0.64 13.12 19.25
CA LYS A 101 1.08 11.91 19.95
C LYS A 101 1.02 10.71 19.03
N ASP A 102 2.05 9.87 19.02
CA ASP A 102 2.12 8.68 18.15
C ASP A 102 0.97 7.71 18.40
N SER A 103 0.61 7.46 19.66
CA SER A 103 -0.54 6.61 20.00
C SER A 103 -1.86 7.15 19.42
N ALA A 104 -2.01 8.47 19.33
CA ALA A 104 -3.20 9.09 18.73
C ALA A 104 -3.18 8.96 17.20
N LYS A 105 -2.02 9.09 16.55
CA LYS A 105 -1.85 8.85 15.11
C LYS A 105 -2.19 7.39 14.75
N ILE A 106 -1.71 6.43 15.54
CA ILE A 106 -1.97 4.99 15.35
C ILE A 106 -3.44 4.66 15.59
N ASN A 107 -4.07 5.25 16.61
CA ASN A 107 -5.51 5.09 16.84
C ASN A 107 -6.34 5.69 15.71
N HIS A 108 -5.93 6.85 15.16
CA HIS A 108 -6.58 7.44 13.99
C HIS A 108 -6.45 6.52 12.77
N LEU A 109 -5.25 5.99 12.50
CA LEU A 109 -5.04 4.97 11.47
C LEU A 109 -5.95 3.77 11.66
N SER A 110 -6.03 3.23 12.88
CA SER A 110 -6.89 2.09 13.20
C SER A 110 -8.37 2.37 12.91
N ASN A 111 -8.87 3.56 13.23
CA ASN A 111 -10.26 3.94 12.95
C ASN A 111 -10.51 4.16 11.45
N THR A 112 -9.51 4.65 10.72
CA THR A 112 -9.58 4.82 9.27
C THR A 112 -9.69 3.48 8.55
N LEU A 113 -9.12 2.39 9.09
CA LEU A 113 -9.25 1.06 8.49
C LEU A 113 -10.72 0.62 8.36
N ASP A 114 -11.56 0.88 9.38
CA ASP A 114 -12.99 0.54 9.30
C ASP A 114 -13.71 1.35 8.25
N GLN A 115 -13.40 2.64 8.19
CA GLN A 115 -14.03 3.58 7.26
C GLN A 115 -13.63 3.23 5.83
N LEU A 116 -12.37 2.85 5.62
CA LEU A 116 -11.88 2.40 4.33
C LEU A 116 -12.55 1.11 3.89
N VAL A 117 -12.67 0.10 4.76
CA VAL A 117 -13.34 -1.16 4.45
C VAL A 117 -14.83 -0.96 4.15
N SER A 118 -15.47 -0.07 4.91
CA SER A 118 -16.90 0.22 4.77
C SER A 118 -17.23 1.23 3.66
N TYR A 119 -16.24 1.97 3.16
CA TYR A 119 -16.42 2.85 2.01
C TYR A 119 -16.91 2.00 0.84
N ASP A 120 -17.94 2.42 0.12
CA ASP A 120 -18.63 1.66 -0.93
C ASP A 120 -18.78 2.43 -2.25
N GLU A 121 -18.37 3.70 -2.29
CA GLU A 121 -18.44 4.54 -3.49
C GLU A 121 -17.38 4.11 -4.52
N GLN A 122 -16.16 4.65 -4.49
CA GLN A 122 -15.10 4.29 -5.45
C GLN A 122 -14.06 3.33 -4.83
N PRO A 123 -13.36 2.51 -5.63
CA PRO A 123 -12.30 1.66 -5.11
C PRO A 123 -11.16 2.51 -4.52
N VAL A 124 -10.79 2.20 -3.28
CA VAL A 124 -9.73 2.90 -2.54
C VAL A 124 -8.67 1.91 -2.04
N ALA A 125 -7.43 2.34 -2.12
CA ALA A 125 -6.31 1.65 -1.52
C ALA A 125 -5.62 2.54 -0.48
N LEU A 126 -5.13 1.93 0.59
CA LEU A 126 -4.31 2.58 1.61
C LEU A 126 -2.95 1.88 1.68
N ILE A 127 -1.91 2.63 1.41
CA ILE A 127 -0.52 2.25 1.62
C ILE A 127 -0.12 2.78 2.99
N ILE A 128 0.34 1.88 3.85
CA ILE A 128 0.83 2.19 5.20
C ILE A 128 2.34 1.99 5.15
N ASP A 129 3.08 3.10 5.08
CA ASP A 129 4.53 3.09 5.25
C ASP A 129 4.84 2.96 6.74
N TYR A 130 4.95 1.72 7.18
CA TYR A 130 5.14 1.38 8.59
C TYR A 130 6.64 1.26 8.86
N GLU A 131 7.28 2.41 9.05
CA GLU A 131 8.68 2.49 9.43
C GLU A 131 8.94 1.77 10.76
N SER A 132 10.03 1.00 10.80
CA SER A 132 10.42 0.17 11.94
C SER A 132 10.68 0.97 13.22
N HIS A 133 10.87 2.29 13.12
CA HIS A 133 11.15 3.18 14.25
C HIS A 133 10.01 3.28 15.28
N LEU A 134 8.76 2.99 14.89
CA LEU A 134 7.62 2.92 15.81
C LEU A 134 7.71 1.68 16.72
N SER A 135 8.20 0.56 16.18
CA SER A 135 8.38 -0.71 16.89
C SER A 135 9.83 -0.87 17.37
N LYS A 136 10.22 -0.12 18.42
CA LYS A 136 11.56 -0.27 19.03
C LYS A 136 11.85 -1.67 19.60
N ASN A 137 10.88 -2.58 19.65
CA ASN A 137 11.10 -4.00 19.89
C ASN A 137 9.82 -4.78 19.55
N ARG A 138 9.88 -5.89 18.79
CA ARG A 138 8.69 -6.76 18.55
C ARG A 138 8.02 -7.21 19.86
N HIS A 139 8.81 -7.31 20.93
CA HIS A 139 8.37 -7.72 22.26
C HIS A 139 7.69 -6.60 23.08
N ASN A 140 7.72 -5.35 22.60
CA ASN A 140 7.18 -4.20 23.33
C ASN A 140 6.27 -3.35 22.45
N MET A 141 5.32 -4.02 21.81
CA MET A 141 4.23 -3.39 21.07
C MET A 141 3.36 -2.56 22.02
N SER A 142 3.08 -1.31 21.65
CA SER A 142 2.14 -0.48 22.41
C SER A 142 0.71 -1.01 22.31
N PHE A 143 -0.15 -0.63 23.25
CA PHE A 143 -1.57 -1.00 23.21
C PHE A 143 -2.26 -0.54 21.91
N SER A 144 -1.92 0.67 21.43
CA SER A 144 -2.46 1.21 20.18
C SER A 144 -2.04 0.40 18.95
N GLU A 145 -0.79 -0.07 18.88
CA GLU A 145 -0.33 -0.93 17.79
C GLU A 145 -0.99 -2.31 17.85
N HIS A 146 -1.10 -2.89 19.04
CA HIS A 146 -1.80 -4.16 19.21
C HIS A 146 -3.26 -4.05 18.73
N GLN A 147 -3.94 -2.96 19.08
CA GLN A 147 -5.29 -2.69 18.62
C GLN A 147 -5.36 -2.51 17.09
N LEU A 148 -4.43 -1.75 16.50
CA LEU A 148 -4.34 -1.56 15.05
C LEU A 148 -4.23 -2.90 14.31
N PHE A 149 -3.30 -3.76 14.72
CA PHE A 149 -3.08 -5.04 14.06
C PHE A 149 -4.23 -6.02 14.30
N ALA A 150 -4.80 -6.06 15.51
CA ALA A 150 -5.92 -6.94 15.82
C ALA A 150 -7.15 -6.55 14.99
N ARG A 151 -7.35 -5.25 14.80
CA ARG A 151 -8.40 -4.70 13.97
C ARG A 151 -8.18 -4.98 12.49
N SER A 152 -6.95 -4.77 12.00
CA SER A 152 -6.56 -5.13 10.64
C SER A 152 -6.82 -6.61 10.35
N LEU A 153 -6.46 -7.51 11.28
CA LEU A 153 -6.73 -8.94 11.17
C LEU A 153 -8.24 -9.21 11.06
N ALA A 154 -9.05 -8.64 11.95
CA ALA A 154 -10.51 -8.82 11.92
C ALA A 154 -11.11 -8.35 10.58
N LEU A 155 -10.72 -7.17 10.10
CA LEU A 155 -11.20 -6.60 8.84
C LEU A 155 -10.79 -7.45 7.62
N SER A 156 -9.61 -8.06 7.63
CA SER A 156 -9.16 -8.94 6.54
C SER A 156 -10.12 -10.13 6.31
N GLN A 157 -10.80 -10.60 7.35
CA GLN A 157 -11.74 -11.72 7.27
C GLN A 157 -13.10 -11.30 6.72
N LEU A 158 -13.49 -10.05 6.93
CA LEU A 158 -14.79 -9.51 6.52
C LEU A 158 -14.80 -9.04 5.06
N GLU A 159 -13.63 -8.77 4.48
CA GLU A 159 -13.52 -8.24 3.12
C GLU A 159 -13.67 -9.30 2.03
N TYR A 160 -14.45 -8.92 1.01
CA TYR A 160 -14.73 -9.69 -0.19
C TYR A 160 -14.95 -8.76 -1.39
N PRO A 161 -14.73 -9.22 -2.64
CA PRO A 161 -14.93 -8.40 -3.83
C PRO A 161 -16.38 -7.90 -3.95
N LYS A 162 -16.55 -6.60 -4.19
CA LYS A 162 -17.85 -5.95 -4.39
C LYS A 162 -17.80 -5.06 -5.63
N PRO A 163 -18.93 -4.86 -6.33
CA PRO A 163 -19.01 -3.83 -7.37
C PRO A 163 -18.86 -2.46 -6.69
N ARG A 164 -18.02 -1.59 -7.25
CA ARG A 164 -17.73 -0.26 -6.70
C ARG A 164 -17.60 0.74 -7.84
N GLY A 165 -18.18 1.92 -7.64
CA GLY A 165 -18.17 3.01 -8.58
C GLY A 165 -19.09 2.77 -9.77
N SER A 166 -18.81 3.47 -10.87
CA SER A 166 -19.58 3.37 -12.13
C SER A 166 -19.17 2.14 -12.97
N SER A 167 -18.13 1.43 -12.54
CA SER A 167 -17.67 0.19 -13.16
C SER A 167 -18.33 -0.99 -12.46
N ASP A 168 -18.93 -1.91 -13.21
CA ASP A 168 -19.47 -3.17 -12.67
C ASP A 168 -18.35 -4.16 -12.29
N GLN A 169 -17.09 -3.70 -12.26
CA GLN A 169 -15.94 -4.52 -11.92
C GLN A 169 -15.84 -4.75 -10.41
N LEU A 170 -15.85 -6.03 -10.03
CA LEU A 170 -15.61 -6.44 -8.65
C LEU A 170 -14.19 -6.06 -8.21
N CYS A 171 -14.10 -5.35 -7.09
CA CYS A 171 -12.83 -4.97 -6.48
C CYS A 171 -12.91 -5.01 -4.95
N ILE A 172 -11.75 -5.02 -4.31
CA ILE A 172 -11.59 -5.06 -2.86
C ILE A 172 -10.84 -3.81 -2.44
N ASN A 173 -11.36 -3.07 -1.45
CA ASN A 173 -10.60 -1.98 -0.86
C ASN A 173 -9.35 -2.56 -0.19
N THR A 174 -8.20 -2.04 -0.57
CA THR A 174 -6.93 -2.74 -0.37
C THR A 174 -6.06 -2.02 0.66
N ILE A 175 -5.53 -2.75 1.63
CA ILE A 175 -4.52 -2.23 2.58
C ILE A 175 -3.16 -2.84 2.23
N ILE A 176 -2.14 -2.00 2.08
CA ILE A 176 -0.78 -2.41 1.73
C ILE A 176 0.17 -1.94 2.82
N TRP A 177 0.73 -2.87 3.57
CA TRP A 177 1.75 -2.61 4.58
C TRP A 177 3.12 -2.62 3.91
N LEU A 178 3.87 -1.52 4.01
CA LEU A 178 5.29 -1.47 3.68
C LEU A 178 6.08 -1.61 4.98
N VAL A 179 6.94 -2.63 5.04
CA VAL A 179 7.77 -2.90 6.22
C VAL A 179 9.17 -3.31 5.79
N GLU A 180 10.22 -2.85 6.48
CA GLU A 180 11.58 -3.27 6.14
C GLU A 180 11.75 -4.79 6.22
N LYS A 181 11.14 -5.39 7.24
CA LYS A 181 11.21 -6.82 7.51
C LYS A 181 9.81 -7.31 7.87
N GLU A 182 9.43 -8.49 7.38
CA GLU A 182 8.17 -9.17 7.73
C GLU A 182 7.94 -9.21 9.25
N SER A 183 9.05 -9.48 9.92
CA SER A 183 9.36 -9.25 11.33
C SER A 183 8.67 -8.10 12.04
N ASN A 184 8.46 -6.97 11.38
CA ASN A 184 7.96 -5.77 12.04
C ASN A 184 6.46 -5.86 12.32
N LEU A 185 5.78 -6.86 11.77
CA LEU A 185 4.39 -7.18 12.04
C LEU A 185 4.29 -8.36 13.01
N PRO A 186 3.22 -8.44 13.81
CA PRO A 186 3.03 -9.56 14.71
C PRO A 186 2.77 -10.86 13.94
N ASP A 187 3.38 -11.95 14.39
CA ASP A 187 3.27 -13.27 13.77
C ASP A 187 1.80 -13.73 13.63
N TRP A 188 0.93 -13.42 14.60
CA TRP A 188 -0.49 -13.78 14.57
C TRP A 188 -1.30 -13.03 13.51
N LEU A 189 -0.78 -11.95 12.94
CA LEU A 189 -1.40 -11.28 11.79
C LEU A 189 -1.11 -12.05 10.50
N LEU A 190 0.10 -12.62 10.38
CA LEU A 190 0.62 -13.19 9.13
C LEU A 190 0.45 -14.71 9.05
N ILE A 191 0.75 -15.44 10.12
CA ILE A 191 0.77 -16.91 10.14
C ILE A 191 -0.64 -17.44 9.89
N ASN A 192 -0.77 -18.35 8.92
CA ASN A 192 -2.02 -19.00 8.53
C ASN A 192 -3.15 -18.02 8.15
N ASN A 193 -2.83 -16.80 7.72
CA ASN A 193 -3.83 -15.85 7.26
C ASN A 193 -3.96 -15.86 5.73
N PRO A 194 -4.95 -16.56 5.14
CA PRO A 194 -5.11 -16.62 3.70
C PRO A 194 -5.54 -15.28 3.08
N LYS A 195 -5.99 -14.30 3.88
CA LYS A 195 -6.47 -13.01 3.40
C LYS A 195 -5.34 -11.99 3.24
N ILE A 196 -4.17 -12.25 3.84
CA ILE A 196 -2.99 -11.40 3.70
C ILE A 196 -2.02 -12.06 2.74
N ARG A 197 -1.52 -11.29 1.77
CA ARG A 197 -0.48 -11.75 0.85
C ARG A 197 0.85 -11.06 1.14
N HIS A 198 1.82 -11.83 1.61
CA HIS A 198 3.20 -11.39 1.70
C HIS A 198 3.88 -11.40 0.33
N ILE A 199 4.60 -10.32 0.01
CA ILE A 199 5.33 -10.11 -1.24
C ILE A 199 6.70 -9.53 -0.91
N PRO A 200 7.79 -10.32 -1.02
CA PRO A 200 9.13 -9.79 -0.82
C PRO A 200 9.55 -8.87 -1.98
N VAL A 201 9.98 -7.66 -1.65
CA VAL A 201 10.57 -6.68 -2.56
C VAL A 201 12.08 -6.91 -2.60
N THR A 202 12.53 -7.62 -3.64
CA THR A 202 13.94 -7.90 -3.87
C THR A 202 14.63 -6.71 -4.55
N THR A 203 15.96 -6.58 -4.36
CA THR A 203 16.75 -5.60 -5.12
C THR A 203 16.58 -5.80 -6.63
N SER A 204 16.58 -4.70 -7.39
CA SER A 204 16.65 -4.79 -8.84
C SER A 204 17.95 -5.51 -9.25
N SER A 205 17.83 -6.49 -10.15
CA SER A 205 18.98 -7.26 -10.64
C SER A 205 20.04 -6.32 -11.22
N TYR A 206 21.32 -6.68 -11.13
CA TYR A 206 22.44 -5.87 -11.61
C TYR A 206 22.28 -5.46 -13.10
N ALA A 207 21.62 -6.31 -13.91
CA ALA A 207 21.29 -6.02 -15.30
C ALA A 207 20.31 -4.85 -15.48
N SER A 208 19.35 -4.70 -14.57
CA SER A 208 18.38 -3.59 -14.56
C SER A 208 18.99 -2.27 -14.07
N ARG A 209 20.08 -2.32 -13.29
CA ARG A 209 20.79 -1.12 -12.83
C ARG A 209 21.66 -0.50 -13.91
N LYS A 210 22.20 -1.30 -14.84
CA LYS A 210 23.13 -0.81 -15.87
C LYS A 210 22.48 0.15 -16.87
N THR A 211 21.19 -0.05 -17.17
CA THR A 211 20.41 0.87 -18.03
C THR A 211 20.21 2.26 -17.43
N ILE A 212 20.55 2.49 -16.15
CA ILE A 212 20.37 3.78 -15.46
C ILE A 212 21.65 4.63 -15.51
N ASN A 213 22.82 4.02 -15.72
CA ASN A 213 24.11 4.71 -15.68
C ASN A 213 24.70 5.01 -17.08
N ASP A 214 23.99 4.64 -18.16
CA ASP A 214 24.43 4.87 -19.55
C ASP A 214 23.64 6.03 -20.23
N GLU A 215 22.95 6.88 -19.46
CA GLU A 215 22.42 8.21 -19.88
C GLU A 215 23.10 9.33 -19.08
#